data_AF-A0A7V1U4U6-F1
#
_entry.id   AF-A0A7V1U4U6-F1
#
_cell.length_a   1.000
_cell.length_b   1.000
_cell.length_c   1.000
_cell.angle_alpha   90.00
_cell.angle_beta   90.00
_cell.angle_gamma   90.00
#
_symmetry.space_group_name_H-M   'P 1'
#
loop_
_entity.id
_entity.type
_entity.pdbx_description
1 polymer ?
#
loop_
_entity_poly.entity_id
_entity_poly.type
_entity_poly.pdbx_seq_one_letter_code
_entity_poly.pdbx_strand_id
1 'polypeptide(L)'
;MRRTWLAAASVLALLVGACTGGGGGPTGPTGGQTGGGGEIHLVMWMGYTPPPPVEDSSEYLSIERMVKEFEAAHPNITIELQYVNSDNALQKATVALQGNKQPDISYQYGTKMPQLATSPKLVDLTDLVSDPAY
;
A
#
# COMPACT_ATOMS: atom_id res chain seq x y z
N MET A 1 -12.66 -53.30 37.79
CA MET A 1 -11.43 -52.80 37.11
C MET A 1 -11.89 -51.66 36.20
N ARG A 2 -11.51 -50.38 36.28
CA ARG A 2 -10.21 -49.75 36.59
C ARG A 2 -10.42 -48.39 37.32
N ARG A 3 -9.72 -48.27 38.44
CA ARG A 3 -9.15 -47.11 39.18
C ARG A 3 -9.61 -45.67 38.88
N THR A 4 -10.41 -45.18 39.83
CA THR A 4 -10.37 -43.92 40.60
C THR A 4 -9.10 -43.02 40.65
N TRP A 5 -9.35 -41.71 40.55
CA TRP A 5 -9.02 -40.60 41.50
C TRP A 5 -7.89 -39.58 41.22
N LEU A 6 -8.29 -38.29 41.37
CA LEU A 6 -7.61 -37.11 42.00
C LEU A 6 -6.29 -36.61 41.37
N ALA A 7 -5.84 -35.36 41.48
CA ALA A 7 -6.31 -34.03 41.86
C ALA A 7 -5.06 -33.11 41.80
N ALA A 8 -5.28 -31.79 41.78
CA ALA A 8 -4.31 -30.75 42.22
C ALA A 8 -3.05 -30.56 41.33
N ALA A 9 -2.36 -29.43 41.27
CA ALA A 9 -2.55 -28.02 41.61
C ALA A 9 -1.23 -27.32 41.18
N SER A 10 -1.22 -25.99 41.20
CA SER A 10 -0.01 -25.12 41.39
C SER A 10 0.92 -24.94 40.16
N VAL A 11 1.65 -23.84 39.92
CA VAL A 11 1.86 -22.51 40.54
C VAL A 11 2.97 -21.81 39.71
N LEU A 12 3.01 -20.46 39.69
CA LEU A 12 4.18 -19.56 39.42
C LEU A 12 4.89 -19.62 38.04
N ALA A 13 5.48 -18.57 37.46
CA ALA A 13 5.53 -17.11 37.65
C ALA A 13 6.62 -16.53 36.70
N LEU A 14 6.65 -15.19 36.54
CA LEU A 14 7.86 -14.32 36.45
C LEU A 14 8.69 -14.42 35.11
N LEU A 15 9.14 -13.39 34.38
CA LEU A 15 9.67 -12.05 34.68
C LEU A 15 9.89 -11.22 33.36
N VAL A 16 9.82 -9.88 33.47
CA VAL A 16 10.76 -8.82 32.96
C VAL A 16 11.02 -8.77 31.44
N GLY A 17 10.88 -7.67 30.70
CA GLY A 17 11.06 -6.24 31.00
C GLY A 17 12.14 -5.70 30.05
N ALA A 18 11.82 -4.70 29.21
CA ALA A 18 12.80 -3.79 28.59
C ALA A 18 12.07 -2.59 27.96
N CYS A 19 11.88 -1.54 28.76
CA CYS A 19 11.86 -0.19 28.24
C CYS A 19 13.31 0.25 28.03
N THR A 20 13.68 0.67 26.83
CA THR A 20 14.86 1.48 26.53
C THR A 20 14.39 2.54 25.53
N GLY A 21 14.20 3.80 25.93
CA GLY A 21 15.22 4.86 25.86
C GLY A 21 15.29 5.38 24.41
N GLY A 22 14.86 6.60 24.06
CA GLY A 22 15.19 7.90 24.63
C GLY A 22 16.13 8.62 23.66
N GLY A 23 15.68 9.68 22.99
CA GLY A 23 16.52 10.49 22.11
C GLY A 23 15.74 11.40 21.17
N GLY A 24 15.54 12.66 21.59
CA GLY A 24 15.05 13.73 20.71
C GLY A 24 16.14 14.22 19.77
N GLY A 25 15.76 14.42 18.51
CA GLY A 25 16.53 15.07 17.45
C GLY A 25 15.68 15.10 16.17
N PRO A 26 15.77 16.14 15.33
CA PRO A 26 14.88 16.28 14.17
C PRO A 26 15.31 15.25 13.11
N THR A 27 14.44 14.28 12.84
CA THR A 27 14.64 13.32 11.77
C THR A 27 14.17 13.93 10.44
N GLY A 28 15.14 14.29 9.61
CA GLY A 28 14.98 14.32 8.15
C GLY A 28 14.56 12.93 7.61
N PRO A 29 14.30 12.78 6.31
CA PRO A 29 13.58 11.63 5.78
C PRO A 29 14.33 10.35 6.12
N THR A 30 13.75 9.58 7.03
CA THR A 30 14.17 8.22 7.32
C THR A 30 13.91 7.40 6.07
N GLY A 31 14.98 7.16 5.30
CA GLY A 31 15.06 6.01 4.40
C GLY A 31 14.63 4.78 5.18
N GLY A 32 13.56 4.15 4.71
CA GLY A 32 12.94 3.01 5.36
C GLY A 32 13.98 1.94 5.64
N GLN A 33 14.04 1.54 6.92
CA GLN A 33 14.82 0.41 7.39
C GLN A 33 14.41 -0.83 6.59
N THR A 34 15.37 -1.45 5.90
CA THR A 34 15.26 -2.78 5.29
C THR A 34 15.18 -3.84 6.40
N GLY A 35 14.01 -3.96 7.00
CA GLY A 35 13.69 -4.98 7.99
C GLY A 35 12.81 -6.08 7.39
N GLY A 36 13.42 -7.22 7.06
CA GLY A 36 12.78 -8.52 6.80
C GLY A 36 11.90 -8.61 5.55
N GLY A 37 12.18 -9.58 4.68
CA GLY A 37 11.43 -9.86 3.45
C GLY A 37 9.97 -10.25 3.70
N GLY A 38 9.13 -9.26 3.98
CA GLY A 38 7.68 -9.37 4.02
C GLY A 38 7.08 -9.12 2.64
N GLU A 39 5.92 -9.72 2.41
CA GLU A 39 5.11 -9.49 1.22
C GLU A 39 4.51 -8.08 1.28
N ILE A 40 4.69 -7.33 0.20
CA ILE A 40 4.14 -5.98 0.01
C ILE A 40 2.95 -6.11 -0.95
N HIS A 41 1.79 -5.66 -0.50
CA HIS A 41 0.59 -5.61 -1.33
C HIS A 41 0.24 -4.15 -1.59
N LEU A 42 0.18 -3.77 -2.86
CA LEU A 42 -0.19 -2.43 -3.31
C LEU A 42 -1.52 -2.48 -4.04
N VAL A 43 -2.34 -1.46 -3.86
CA VAL A 43 -3.58 -1.28 -4.60
C VAL A 43 -3.44 -0.09 -5.55
N MET A 44 -3.80 -0.30 -6.82
CA MET A 44 -3.85 0.75 -7.83
C MET A 44 -5.29 0.97 -8.32
N TRP A 45 -5.79 2.19 -8.16
CA TRP A 45 -7.05 2.62 -8.77
C TRP A 45 -6.82 3.18 -10.17
N MET A 46 -7.58 2.69 -11.15
CA MET A 46 -7.50 3.15 -12.52
C MET A 46 -8.83 3.02 -13.27
N GLY A 47 -9.03 3.88 -14.26
CA GLY A 47 -10.28 3.97 -15.02
C GLY A 47 -10.32 3.14 -16.30
N TYR A 48 -9.27 2.36 -16.56
CA TYR A 48 -9.22 1.47 -17.72
C TYR A 48 -9.76 0.10 -17.32
N THR A 49 -11.05 -0.10 -17.48
CA THR A 49 -11.58 -1.47 -17.48
C THR A 49 -11.11 -2.18 -18.74
N PRO A 50 -10.99 -3.51 -18.71
CA PRO A 50 -11.29 -4.28 -19.90
C PRO A 50 -12.82 -4.35 -20.06
N PRO A 51 -13.48 -3.54 -20.92
CA PRO A 51 -14.74 -3.98 -21.48
C PRO A 51 -14.48 -5.25 -22.30
N PRO A 52 -15.39 -6.23 -22.33
CA PRO A 52 -15.31 -7.28 -23.32
C PRO A 52 -15.40 -6.65 -24.73
N PRO A 53 -14.57 -7.11 -25.67
CA PRO A 53 -13.48 -8.07 -25.47
C PRO A 53 -12.21 -7.38 -24.92
N VAL A 54 -11.53 -8.05 -23.97
CA VAL A 54 -10.37 -7.49 -23.23
C VAL A 54 -9.26 -7.05 -24.19
N GLU A 55 -9.09 -7.79 -25.29
CA GLU A 55 -8.17 -7.51 -26.39
C GLU A 55 -8.31 -6.12 -27.02
N ASP A 56 -9.46 -5.45 -26.85
CA ASP A 56 -9.69 -4.10 -27.39
C ASP A 56 -9.25 -2.98 -26.41
N SER A 57 -8.91 -3.31 -25.16
CA SER A 57 -8.50 -2.32 -24.15
C SER A 57 -6.98 -2.17 -24.07
N SER A 58 -6.41 -1.44 -25.03
CA SER A 58 -4.95 -1.26 -25.15
C SER A 58 -4.32 -0.65 -23.89
N GLU A 59 -4.99 0.31 -23.24
CA GLU A 59 -4.51 0.96 -22.02
C GLU A 59 -4.48 -0.02 -20.83
N TYR A 60 -5.55 -0.82 -20.67
CA TYR A 60 -5.59 -1.84 -19.63
C TYR A 60 -4.49 -2.90 -19.86
N LEU A 61 -4.37 -3.41 -21.09
CA LEU A 61 -3.37 -4.43 -21.43
C LEU A 61 -1.94 -3.92 -21.22
N SER A 62 -1.68 -2.65 -21.53
CA SER A 62 -0.38 -2.02 -21.28
C SER A 62 -0.06 -1.97 -19.78
N ILE A 63 -1.01 -1.52 -18.96
CA ILE A 63 -0.81 -1.43 -17.51
C ILE A 63 -0.70 -2.82 -16.87
N GLU A 64 -1.55 -3.76 -17.28
CA GLU A 64 -1.49 -5.15 -16.81
C GLU A 64 -0.14 -5.80 -17.13
N ARG A 65 0.39 -5.56 -18.34
CA ARG A 65 1.72 -6.04 -18.73
C ARG A 65 2.82 -5.41 -17.87
N MET A 66 2.79 -4.09 -17.65
CA MET A 66 3.77 -3.40 -16.80
C MET A 66 3.75 -3.93 -15.36
N VAL A 67 2.56 -4.18 -14.80
CA VAL A 67 2.41 -4.80 -13.47
C VAL A 67 3.04 -6.19 -13.46
N LYS A 68 2.74 -7.04 -14.44
CA LYS A 68 3.31 -8.41 -14.51
C LYS A 68 4.84 -8.39 -14.61
N GLU A 69 5.40 -7.49 -15.42
CA GLU A 69 6.86 -7.32 -15.54
C GLU A 69 7.48 -6.84 -14.23
N PHE A 70 6.82 -5.92 -13.53
CA PHE A 70 7.25 -5.43 -12.22
C PHE A 70 7.21 -6.53 -11.15
N GLU A 71 6.09 -7.24 -11.01
CA GLU A 71 5.95 -8.34 -10.04
C GLU A 71 6.96 -9.48 -10.31
N ALA A 72 7.27 -9.77 -11.58
CA ALA A 72 8.29 -10.73 -11.94
C ALA A 72 9.71 -10.31 -11.51
N ALA A 73 10.01 -9.01 -11.59
CA ALA A 73 11.28 -8.44 -11.12
C ALA A 73 11.34 -8.27 -9.59
N HIS A 74 10.18 -8.17 -8.94
CA HIS A 74 10.02 -7.89 -7.52
C HIS A 74 9.07 -8.92 -6.87
N PRO A 75 9.51 -10.18 -6.68
CA PRO A 75 8.63 -11.29 -6.30
C PRO A 75 8.01 -11.16 -4.90
N ASN A 76 8.45 -10.20 -4.09
CA ASN A 76 7.87 -9.88 -2.80
C ASN A 76 6.85 -8.74 -2.86
N ILE A 77 6.51 -8.23 -4.05
CA ILE A 77 5.56 -7.14 -4.26
C ILE A 77 4.46 -7.61 -5.19
N THR A 78 3.21 -7.34 -4.82
CA THR A 78 2.02 -7.57 -5.66
C THR A 78 1.24 -6.27 -5.83
N ILE A 79 0.59 -6.10 -6.98
CA ILE A 79 -0.20 -4.92 -7.32
C ILE A 79 -1.62 -5.34 -7.75
N GLU A 80 -2.61 -5.01 -6.94
CA GLU A 80 -4.01 -5.19 -7.26
C GLU A 80 -4.53 -4.02 -8.11
N LEU A 81 -4.85 -4.29 -9.38
CA LEU A 81 -5.53 -3.33 -10.25
C LEU A 81 -7.04 -3.29 -9.96
N GLN A 82 -7.54 -2.17 -9.45
CA GLN A 82 -8.96 -1.96 -9.18
C GLN A 82 -9.56 -0.91 -10.12
N TYR A 83 -10.65 -1.30 -10.78
CA TYR A 83 -11.41 -0.37 -11.61
C TYR A 83 -12.09 0.71 -10.78
N VAL A 84 -11.94 1.95 -11.23
CA VAL A 84 -12.70 3.11 -10.76
C VAL A 84 -13.21 3.87 -11.97
N ASN A 85 -14.53 3.93 -12.13
CA ASN A 85 -15.14 4.73 -13.19
C ASN A 85 -14.58 6.18 -13.16
N SER A 86 -14.06 6.62 -14.30
CA SER A 86 -13.29 7.85 -14.40
C SER A 86 -14.10 9.13 -14.13
N ASP A 87 -15.42 9.09 -14.33
CA ASP A 87 -16.33 10.20 -13.98
C ASP A 87 -16.35 10.39 -12.46
N ASN A 88 -16.37 9.28 -11.72
CA ASN A 88 -16.44 9.24 -10.26
C ASN A 88 -15.07 9.23 -9.56
N ALA A 89 -13.96 9.14 -10.31
CA ALA A 89 -12.62 8.95 -9.74
C ALA A 89 -12.19 10.05 -8.76
N LEU A 90 -12.42 11.33 -9.10
CA LEU A 90 -12.08 12.46 -8.22
C LEU A 90 -12.88 12.44 -6.92
N GLN A 91 -14.19 12.18 -7.00
CA GLN A 91 -15.06 12.11 -5.83
C GLN A 91 -14.61 10.96 -4.91
N LYS A 92 -14.36 9.77 -5.49
CA LYS A 92 -13.88 8.61 -4.74
C LYS A 92 -12.54 8.89 -4.07
N ALA A 93 -11.57 9.45 -4.80
CA ALA A 93 -10.26 9.81 -4.27
C ALA A 93 -10.34 10.83 -3.13
N THR A 94 -11.18 11.87 -3.29
CA THR A 94 -11.38 12.91 -2.26
C THR A 94 -11.92 12.31 -0.97
N VAL A 95 -12.98 11.50 -1.05
CA VAL A 95 -13.58 10.84 0.12
C VAL A 95 -12.59 9.87 0.77
N ALA A 96 -11.85 9.12 -0.04
CA ALA A 96 -10.86 8.17 0.45
C ALA A 96 -9.71 8.86 1.20
N LEU A 97 -9.17 9.96 0.65
CA LEU A 97 -8.14 10.76 1.31
C LEU A 97 -8.64 11.36 2.63
N GLN A 98 -9.87 11.87 2.67
CA GLN A 98 -10.46 12.38 3.90
C GLN A 98 -10.57 11.29 4.97
N GLY A 99 -10.98 10.08 4.56
CA GLY A 99 -11.17 8.93 5.44
C GLY A 99 -9.91 8.10 5.77
N ASN A 100 -8.73 8.46 5.26
CA ASN A 100 -7.51 7.64 5.33
C ASN A 100 -7.71 6.22 4.75
N LYS A 101 -8.41 6.11 3.63
CA LYS A 101 -8.73 4.86 2.92
C LYS A 101 -8.37 4.95 1.42
N GLN A 102 -7.42 5.81 1.06
CA GLN A 102 -6.90 5.94 -0.29
C GLN A 102 -6.15 4.65 -0.71
N PRO A 103 -6.08 4.35 -2.03
CA PRO A 103 -5.17 3.32 -2.53
C PRO A 103 -3.71 3.80 -2.41
N ASP A 104 -2.76 2.90 -2.63
CA ASP A 104 -1.34 3.25 -2.72
C ASP A 104 -1.05 4.06 -3.99
N ILE A 105 -1.69 3.68 -5.10
CA ILE A 105 -1.53 4.32 -6.41
C ILE A 105 -2.91 4.68 -6.97
N SER A 106 -3.04 5.87 -7.58
CA SER A 106 -4.25 6.23 -8.29
C SER A 106 -3.95 6.99 -9.57
N TYR A 107 -4.44 6.45 -10.70
CA TYR A 107 -4.51 7.19 -11.94
C TYR A 107 -5.64 8.22 -11.86
N GLN A 108 -5.33 9.47 -12.21
CA GLN A 108 -6.28 10.58 -12.27
C GLN A 108 -6.09 11.34 -13.58
N TYR A 109 -7.19 11.81 -14.18
CA TYR A 109 -7.06 12.73 -15.31
C TYR A 109 -6.34 14.00 -14.88
N GLY A 110 -5.42 14.48 -15.73
CA GLY A 110 -4.58 15.65 -15.41
C GLY A 110 -5.38 16.90 -15.02
N THR A 111 -6.57 17.09 -15.59
CA THR A 111 -7.47 18.21 -15.24
C THR A 111 -8.02 18.14 -13.81
N LYS A 112 -8.08 16.95 -13.20
CA LYS A 112 -8.55 16.70 -11.82
C LYS A 112 -7.39 16.76 -10.81
N MET A 113 -6.14 16.55 -11.25
CA MET A 113 -4.97 16.46 -10.37
C MET A 113 -4.69 17.72 -9.52
N PRO A 114 -4.81 18.96 -10.03
CA PRO A 114 -4.52 20.15 -9.22
C PRO A 114 -5.37 20.24 -7.94
N GLN A 115 -6.59 19.71 -7.97
CA GLN A 115 -7.46 19.69 -6.79
C GLN A 115 -6.94 18.72 -5.72
N LEU A 116 -6.45 17.55 -6.15
CA LEU A 116 -5.91 16.53 -5.25
C LEU A 116 -4.51 16.90 -4.74
N ALA A 117 -3.66 17.51 -5.58
CA ALA A 117 -2.26 17.84 -5.30
C ALA A 117 -2.07 18.77 -4.08
N THR A 118 -3.11 19.52 -3.70
CA THR A 118 -3.09 20.38 -2.50
C THR A 118 -3.22 19.59 -1.19
N SER A 119 -3.58 18.31 -1.25
CA SER A 119 -3.72 17.47 -0.06
C SER A 119 -2.34 17.10 0.51
N PRO A 120 -2.06 17.38 1.79
CA PRO A 120 -0.82 16.98 2.45
C PRO A 120 -0.71 15.45 2.66
N LYS A 121 -1.75 14.70 2.27
CA LYS A 121 -1.79 13.24 2.37
C LYS A 121 -1.29 12.54 1.10
N LEU A 122 -0.94 13.30 0.07
CA LEU A 122 -0.29 12.75 -1.12
C LEU A 122 1.22 12.77 -0.95
N VAL A 123 1.89 11.79 -1.54
CA VAL A 123 3.35 11.77 -1.62
C VAL A 123 3.79 12.86 -2.59
N ASP A 124 4.67 13.75 -2.14
CA ASP A 124 5.32 14.71 -3.00
C ASP A 124 6.41 14.02 -3.83
N LEU A 125 6.25 14.04 -5.15
CA LEU A 125 7.17 13.43 -6.10
C LEU A 125 8.04 14.47 -6.83
N THR A 126 8.01 15.74 -6.41
CA THR A 126 8.70 16.85 -7.10
C THR A 126 10.18 16.56 -7.30
N ASP A 127 10.87 16.12 -6.25
CA ASP A 127 12.30 15.80 -6.32
C ASP A 127 12.57 14.56 -7.18
N LEU A 128 11.71 13.53 -7.07
CA LEU A 128 11.86 12.28 -7.82
C LEU A 128 11.70 12.50 -9.33
N VAL A 129 10.74 13.32 -9.75
CA VAL A 129 10.48 13.64 -11.17
C VAL A 129 11.51 14.62 -11.74
N SER A 130 12.16 15.41 -10.89
CA SER A 130 13.19 16.37 -11.32
C SER A 130 14.57 15.73 -11.47
N ASP A 131 14.76 14.49 -11.02
CA ASP A 131 16.02 13.77 -11.10
C ASP A 131 16.25 13.25 -12.53
N PRO A 132 17.29 13.70 -13.25
CA PRO A 132 17.58 13.23 -14.61
C PRO A 132 18.09 11.78 -14.69
N ALA A 133 18.35 11.14 -13.56
CA ALA A 133 18.64 9.69 -13.50
C ALA A 133 17.37 8.82 -13.66
N TYR A 134 16.19 9.43 -13.55
CA TYR A 134 14.88 8.85 -13.85
C TYR A 134 14.28 9.46 -15.13
#